data_AF-A0A1Z5K5M7-F1
#
_entry.id   AF-A0A1Z5K5M7-F1
#
_cell.length_a   1.000
_cell.length_b   1.000
_cell.length_c   1.000
_cell.angle_alpha   90.00
_cell.angle_beta   90.00
_cell.angle_gamma   90.00
#
_symmetry.space_group_name_H-M   'P 1'
#
loop_
_entity.id
_entity.type
_entity.pdbx_description
1 polymer ?
#
loop_
_entity_poly.entity_id
_entity_poly.type
_entity_poly.pdbx_seq_one_letter_code
_entity_poly.pdbx_strand_id
1 'polypeptide(L)'
;MQRTFYQRPLPTSCTAFSSEQGKLFFRSALEHNGLKSFYSLIEQYSTQTEPAFCGLATLVVSLNALAVDPRQVWKGPWRWYEESMLNCCLDLHIVKETGVNLRQFECMAHCQGLATELYYTDETGLSEFRNAVRRACVEDHRDDPHSSSPILAVSYSRRVLGQTGSGHFSPVAAYDQVSDQVLILDVARFKYGAHWVPLPLLYEAMQPLDPDTSRSRGYLLLSGPPQHAKNGDDKNERKETLQPALLLFSPMEQRDARQAFKNRFLVDQRLEPTFGQILDYCTSGGKDWGRLWELTQVQLRPCVEDNANDQTISIQDLVDKMVEILEDLVRSEKGQAFETAQPVEMEKDGCCRSKCRPNFGRTHPVTATQVAYLVYLSVLEEDKRRGLLYSAADATSVVDGVARDQLLHEAHLLRTALDVSDTDVL
;
A
#
# COMPACT_ATOMS: atom_id res chain seq x y z
N MET A 1 13.69 40.03 0.21
CA MET A 1 12.36 39.41 0.38
C MET A 1 12.40 38.03 -0.24
N GLN A 2 11.91 37.02 0.48
CA GLN A 2 11.75 35.68 -0.08
C GLN A 2 10.63 35.73 -1.13
N ARG A 3 10.88 35.20 -2.34
CA ARG A 3 9.89 35.22 -3.43
C ARG A 3 8.74 34.27 -3.08
N THR A 4 7.53 34.79 -2.99
CA THR A 4 6.31 34.00 -2.73
C THR A 4 5.51 33.79 -4.02
N PHE A 5 4.65 32.78 -4.03
CA PHE A 5 3.78 32.46 -5.17
C PHE A 5 2.35 32.19 -4.69
N TYR A 6 1.36 32.67 -5.44
CA TYR A 6 -0.05 32.30 -5.29
C TYR A 6 -0.50 31.66 -6.60
N GLN A 7 -0.64 30.34 -6.60
CA GLN A 7 -0.98 29.53 -7.76
C GLN A 7 -0.05 29.74 -8.97
N ARG A 8 -0.34 29.03 -10.06
CA ARG A 8 0.29 29.20 -11.37
C ARG A 8 -0.79 29.13 -12.46
N PRO A 9 -0.68 29.94 -13.53
CA PRO A 9 -1.59 29.79 -14.66
C PRO A 9 -1.37 28.43 -15.32
N LEU A 10 -2.46 27.75 -15.66
CA LEU A 10 -2.38 26.53 -16.47
C LEU A 10 -1.85 26.88 -17.86
N PRO A 11 -0.94 26.07 -18.43
CA PRO A 11 -0.47 26.23 -19.79
C PRO A 11 -1.58 25.92 -20.80
N THR A 12 -1.43 26.37 -22.05
CA THR A 12 -2.43 26.17 -23.12
C THR A 12 -2.64 24.70 -23.51
N SER A 13 -1.70 23.83 -23.15
CA SER A 13 -1.81 22.37 -23.24
C SER A 13 -2.81 21.75 -22.26
N CYS A 14 -3.26 22.50 -21.25
CA CYS A 14 -4.18 22.04 -20.22
C CYS A 14 -5.45 22.89 -20.21
N THR A 15 -6.62 22.26 -20.10
CA THR A 15 -7.90 22.97 -19.99
C THR A 15 -8.39 22.92 -18.55
N ALA A 16 -8.54 24.08 -17.91
CA ALA A 16 -9.05 24.15 -16.53
C ALA A 16 -10.44 23.50 -16.43
N PHE A 17 -10.67 22.67 -15.41
CA PHE A 17 -11.96 22.02 -15.18
C PHE A 17 -13.12 23.02 -15.07
N SER A 18 -12.87 24.16 -14.43
CA SER A 18 -13.86 25.24 -14.22
C SER A 18 -14.12 26.13 -15.45
N SER A 19 -13.35 25.98 -16.54
CA SER A 19 -13.55 26.74 -17.77
C SER A 19 -14.77 26.24 -18.55
N GLU A 20 -15.30 27.05 -19.47
CA GLU A 20 -16.41 26.63 -20.35
C GLU A 20 -16.05 25.36 -21.15
N GLN A 21 -14.84 25.30 -21.71
CA GLN A 21 -14.37 24.12 -22.42
C GLN A 21 -14.24 22.89 -21.50
N GLY A 22 -13.74 23.08 -20.27
CA GLY A 22 -13.64 22.00 -19.28
C GLY A 22 -15.01 21.45 -18.86
N LYS A 23 -16.03 22.30 -18.76
CA LYS A 23 -17.42 21.90 -18.52
C LYS A 23 -18.01 21.13 -19.71
N LEU A 24 -17.65 21.48 -20.94
CA LEU A 24 -18.07 20.74 -22.13
C LEU A 24 -17.48 19.33 -22.17
N PHE A 25 -16.19 19.18 -21.88
CA PHE A 25 -15.56 17.85 -21.74
C PHE A 25 -16.24 17.03 -20.65
N PHE A 26 -16.52 17.64 -19.49
CA PHE A 26 -17.21 16.94 -18.41
C PHE A 26 -18.63 16.49 -18.78
N ARG A 27 -19.41 17.34 -19.48
CA ARG A 27 -20.74 16.96 -19.98
C ARG A 27 -20.63 15.80 -20.98
N SER A 28 -19.68 15.87 -21.90
CA SER A 28 -19.49 14.81 -22.88
C SER A 28 -19.05 13.50 -22.22
N ALA A 29 -18.13 13.55 -21.25
CA ALA A 29 -17.75 12.39 -20.45
C ALA A 29 -18.95 11.79 -19.71
N LEU A 30 -19.81 12.62 -19.10
CA LEU A 30 -21.04 12.15 -18.44
C LEU A 30 -21.98 11.42 -19.42
N GLU A 31 -22.21 11.99 -20.60
CA GLU A 31 -23.07 11.40 -21.64
C GLU A 31 -22.50 10.07 -22.20
N HIS A 32 -21.19 9.85 -22.08
CA HIS A 32 -20.49 8.67 -22.59
C HIS A 32 -19.88 7.81 -21.46
N ASN A 33 -20.51 7.82 -20.28
CA ASN A 33 -20.18 6.98 -19.12
C ASN A 33 -18.74 7.08 -18.62
N GLY A 34 -18.05 8.19 -18.89
CA GLY A 34 -16.63 8.42 -18.60
C GLY A 34 -16.33 9.03 -17.23
N LEU A 35 -17.27 8.96 -16.28
CA LEU A 35 -17.16 9.56 -14.95
C LEU A 35 -17.08 8.53 -13.81
N LYS A 36 -16.80 7.26 -14.12
CA LYS A 36 -16.86 6.16 -13.14
C LYS A 36 -16.06 6.43 -11.87
N SER A 37 -14.75 6.71 -11.99
CA SER A 37 -13.90 7.03 -10.83
C SER A 37 -14.16 8.43 -10.26
N PHE A 38 -14.77 9.34 -11.04
CA PHE A 38 -14.89 10.74 -10.65
C PHE A 38 -15.69 10.90 -9.36
N TYR A 39 -16.78 10.14 -9.22
CA TYR A 39 -17.69 10.27 -8.09
C TYR A 39 -17.03 9.94 -6.75
N SER A 40 -16.31 8.82 -6.65
CA SER A 40 -15.62 8.47 -5.40
C SER A 40 -14.39 9.36 -5.16
N LEU A 41 -13.63 9.69 -6.20
CA LEU A 41 -12.43 10.51 -6.05
C LEU A 41 -12.73 11.94 -5.62
N ILE A 42 -13.80 12.56 -6.14
CA ILE A 42 -14.12 13.95 -5.81
C ILE A 42 -14.55 14.12 -4.35
N GLU A 43 -15.19 13.11 -3.76
CA GLU A 43 -15.52 13.07 -2.33
C GLU A 43 -14.28 13.10 -1.44
N GLN A 44 -13.14 12.63 -1.97
CA GLN A 44 -11.88 12.46 -1.23
C GLN A 44 -10.80 13.45 -1.62
N TYR A 45 -11.06 14.32 -2.59
CA TYR A 45 -10.06 15.18 -3.19
C TYR A 45 -9.49 16.18 -2.16
N SER A 46 -8.24 15.96 -1.78
CA SER A 46 -7.52 16.75 -0.77
C SER A 46 -6.33 17.48 -1.37
N THR A 47 -5.78 18.44 -0.62
CA THR A 47 -4.55 19.16 -1.00
C THR A 47 -3.36 18.47 -0.34
N GLN A 48 -2.31 18.17 -1.09
CA GLN A 48 -1.07 17.64 -0.50
C GLN A 48 -0.54 18.59 0.59
N THR A 49 -0.24 18.05 1.76
CA THR A 49 0.16 18.83 2.95
C THR A 49 1.57 19.40 2.85
N GLU A 50 2.46 18.76 2.10
CA GLU A 50 3.84 19.22 1.84
C GLU A 50 4.12 19.24 0.33
N PRO A 51 5.01 20.12 -0.18
CA PRO A 51 5.31 20.19 -1.62
C PRO A 51 5.82 18.89 -2.27
N ALA A 52 6.46 18.01 -1.50
CA ALA A 52 6.95 16.71 -1.97
C ALA A 52 5.92 15.57 -1.84
N PHE A 53 4.81 15.77 -1.11
CA PHE A 53 3.85 14.72 -0.75
C PHE A 53 2.83 14.38 -1.85
N CYS A 54 3.08 14.72 -3.12
CA CYS A 54 2.12 14.44 -4.18
C CYS A 54 1.80 12.94 -4.34
N GLY A 55 2.78 12.05 -4.15
CA GLY A 55 2.54 10.61 -4.12
C GLY A 55 1.66 10.19 -2.94
N LEU A 56 2.00 10.63 -1.72
CA LEU A 56 1.24 10.30 -0.52
C LEU A 56 -0.21 10.82 -0.60
N ALA A 57 -0.41 12.06 -1.01
CA ALA A 57 -1.74 12.64 -1.18
C ALA A 57 -2.55 11.88 -2.24
N THR A 58 -1.93 11.49 -3.36
CA THR A 58 -2.59 10.66 -4.39
C THR A 58 -3.03 9.32 -3.81
N LEU A 59 -2.18 8.67 -3.01
CA LEU A 59 -2.50 7.39 -2.39
C LEU A 59 -3.59 7.52 -1.31
N VAL A 60 -3.57 8.56 -0.47
CA VAL A 60 -4.65 8.85 0.51
C VAL A 60 -5.99 9.05 -0.18
N VAL A 61 -6.03 9.88 -1.23
CA VAL A 61 -7.25 10.09 -2.03
C VAL A 61 -7.76 8.75 -2.57
N SER A 62 -6.86 7.91 -3.07
CA SER A 62 -7.20 6.61 -3.64
C SER A 62 -7.72 5.62 -2.58
N LEU A 63 -7.06 5.51 -1.43
CA LEU A 63 -7.44 4.63 -0.32
C LEU A 63 -8.84 4.98 0.22
N ASN A 64 -9.07 6.27 0.48
CA ASN A 64 -10.38 6.73 0.96
C ASN A 64 -11.46 6.55 -0.10
N ALA A 65 -11.15 6.73 -1.39
CA ALA A 65 -12.12 6.56 -2.48
C ALA A 65 -12.46 5.08 -2.73
N LEU A 66 -11.55 4.16 -2.40
CA LEU A 66 -11.78 2.72 -2.34
C LEU A 66 -12.44 2.28 -1.02
N ALA A 67 -12.73 3.21 -0.10
CA ALA A 67 -13.27 2.95 1.23
C ALA A 67 -12.45 1.95 2.05
N VAL A 68 -11.12 1.98 1.91
CA VAL A 68 -10.23 1.17 2.74
C VAL A 68 -10.19 1.75 4.15
N ASP A 69 -10.46 0.91 5.13
CA ASP A 69 -10.41 1.29 6.53
C ASP A 69 -8.97 1.22 7.05
N PRO A 70 -8.37 2.34 7.53
CA PRO A 70 -7.01 2.31 8.05
C PRO A 70 -6.87 1.52 9.35
N ARG A 71 -7.99 1.12 9.99
CA ARG A 71 -8.01 0.44 11.30
C ARG A 71 -7.16 1.19 12.35
N GLN A 72 -7.07 2.51 12.17
CA GLN A 72 -6.36 3.43 13.04
C GLN A 72 -7.23 4.67 13.24
N VAL A 73 -7.30 5.13 14.49
CA VAL A 73 -7.96 6.40 14.80
C VAL A 73 -7.17 7.55 14.18
N TRP A 74 -7.88 8.37 13.41
CA TRP A 74 -7.37 9.63 12.88
C TRP A 74 -7.63 10.77 13.88
N LYS A 75 -8.90 11.05 14.18
CA LYS A 75 -9.33 12.15 15.06
C LYS A 75 -10.60 11.78 15.81
N GLY A 76 -10.59 11.91 17.14
CA GLY A 76 -11.75 11.55 17.96
C GLY A 76 -12.10 10.06 17.80
N PRO A 77 -13.37 9.69 17.54
CA PRO A 77 -13.75 8.31 17.26
C PRO A 77 -13.56 7.89 15.80
N TRP A 78 -13.10 8.78 14.91
CA TRP A 78 -13.08 8.56 13.47
C TRP A 78 -11.80 7.90 12.99
N ARG A 79 -11.94 6.93 12.09
CA ARG A 79 -10.86 6.32 11.32
C ARG A 79 -10.87 6.89 9.91
N TRP A 80 -9.74 7.36 9.42
CA TRP A 80 -9.61 7.94 8.09
C TRP A 80 -8.14 8.05 7.67
N TYR A 81 -7.83 7.86 6.39
CA TYR A 81 -6.44 8.04 5.95
C TYR A 81 -6.04 9.51 5.88
N GLU A 82 -4.83 9.79 6.34
CA GLU A 82 -4.08 11.03 6.08
C GLU A 82 -2.61 10.70 5.75
N GLU A 83 -1.85 11.63 5.17
CA GLU A 83 -0.51 11.33 4.64
C GLU A 83 0.48 10.84 5.72
N SER A 84 0.28 11.23 6.99
CA SER A 84 1.13 10.81 8.11
C SER A 84 1.06 9.29 8.41
N MET A 85 0.02 8.62 7.92
CA MET A 85 -0.19 7.18 8.08
C MET A 85 0.56 6.36 7.01
N LEU A 86 1.09 7.00 5.97
CA LEU A 86 1.78 6.36 4.85
C LEU A 86 3.30 6.35 5.05
N ASN A 87 3.74 5.73 6.14
CA ASN A 87 5.15 5.71 6.57
C ASN A 87 5.81 4.34 6.41
N CYS A 88 5.19 3.43 5.65
CA CYS A 88 5.82 2.17 5.27
C CYS A 88 6.66 2.36 4.01
N CYS A 89 7.64 1.47 3.77
CA CYS A 89 8.55 1.49 2.62
C CYS A 89 9.50 2.69 2.51
N LEU A 90 9.11 3.90 2.93
CA LEU A 90 9.97 5.07 2.99
C LEU A 90 9.58 5.98 4.17
N ASP A 91 10.58 6.46 4.91
CA ASP A 91 10.33 7.34 6.05
C ASP A 91 9.84 8.71 5.60
N LEU A 92 8.85 9.27 6.29
CA LEU A 92 8.20 10.54 5.92
C LEU A 92 9.18 11.72 5.83
N HIS A 93 10.26 11.71 6.62
CA HIS A 93 11.28 12.77 6.54
C HIS A 93 12.06 12.72 5.23
N ILE A 94 12.35 11.51 4.71
CA ILE A 94 12.98 11.30 3.40
C ILE A 94 12.01 11.68 2.28
N VAL A 95 10.74 11.26 2.39
CA VAL A 95 9.67 11.65 1.46
C VAL A 95 9.55 13.17 1.35
N LYS A 96 9.69 13.88 2.48
CA LYS A 96 9.58 15.35 2.49
C LYS A 96 10.71 16.03 1.72
N GLU A 97 11.87 15.40 1.66
CA GLU A 97 13.04 15.92 0.93
C GLU A 97 13.02 15.55 -0.55
N THR A 98 12.66 14.30 -0.88
CA THR A 98 12.87 13.73 -2.22
C THR A 98 11.58 13.41 -2.97
N GLY A 99 10.45 13.27 -2.26
CA GLY A 99 9.22 12.70 -2.81
C GLY A 99 9.26 11.18 -2.81
N VAL A 100 8.57 10.57 -3.76
CA VAL A 100 8.54 9.10 -3.93
C VAL A 100 8.62 8.76 -5.42
N ASN A 101 9.32 7.69 -5.76
CA ASN A 101 9.31 7.14 -7.11
C ASN A 101 8.14 6.16 -7.31
N LEU A 102 7.97 5.66 -8.54
CA LEU A 102 6.83 4.82 -8.91
C LEU A 102 6.78 3.48 -8.16
N ARG A 103 7.95 2.86 -7.89
CA ARG A 103 8.04 1.58 -7.16
C ARG A 103 7.81 1.77 -5.66
N GLN A 104 8.29 2.88 -5.09
CA GLN A 104 7.99 3.26 -3.71
C GLN A 104 6.50 3.54 -3.52
N PHE A 105 5.85 4.20 -4.50
CA PHE A 105 4.39 4.39 -4.52
C PHE A 105 3.65 3.05 -4.48
N GLU A 106 4.06 2.08 -5.32
CA GLU A 106 3.49 0.73 -5.31
C GLU A 106 3.66 0.03 -3.95
N CYS A 107 4.87 0.06 -3.40
CA CYS A 107 5.17 -0.54 -2.11
C CYS A 107 4.27 0.02 -1.01
N MET A 108 4.10 1.35 -0.95
CA MET A 108 3.19 1.97 0.00
C MET A 108 1.74 1.54 -0.23
N ALA A 109 1.27 1.44 -1.48
CA ALA A 109 -0.08 0.97 -1.78
C ALA A 109 -0.30 -0.47 -1.27
N HIS A 110 0.67 -1.36 -1.50
CA HIS A 110 0.63 -2.73 -0.99
C HIS A 110 0.59 -2.79 0.53
N CYS A 111 1.39 -1.99 1.25
CA CYS A 111 1.33 -1.94 2.72
C CYS A 111 -0.05 -1.64 3.27
N GLN A 112 -0.85 -0.87 2.52
CA GLN A 112 -2.20 -0.49 2.90
C GLN A 112 -3.24 -1.50 2.42
N GLY A 113 -2.81 -2.68 1.97
CA GLY A 113 -3.67 -3.79 1.53
C GLY A 113 -4.16 -3.68 0.08
N LEU A 114 -3.74 -2.68 -0.68
CA LEU A 114 -4.20 -2.53 -2.07
C LEU A 114 -3.57 -3.57 -3.00
N ALA A 115 -4.37 -4.04 -3.95
CA ALA A 115 -3.86 -4.69 -5.15
C ALA A 115 -3.42 -3.63 -6.16
N THR A 116 -2.27 -3.85 -6.81
CA THR A 116 -1.69 -2.92 -7.77
C THR A 116 -1.40 -3.62 -9.10
N GLU A 117 -1.57 -2.88 -10.20
CA GLU A 117 -0.98 -3.22 -11.49
C GLU A 117 -0.10 -2.05 -11.94
N LEU A 118 1.22 -2.23 -11.81
CA LEU A 118 2.22 -1.23 -12.17
C LEU A 118 2.63 -1.35 -13.64
N TYR A 119 2.66 -0.21 -14.34
CA TYR A 119 3.08 -0.14 -15.73
C TYR A 119 4.07 1.01 -15.94
N TYR A 120 5.26 0.68 -16.44
CA TYR A 120 6.21 1.64 -16.95
C TYR A 120 5.93 1.96 -18.43
N THR A 121 6.15 3.20 -18.85
CA THR A 121 5.87 3.62 -20.24
C THR A 121 6.97 3.26 -21.24
N ASP A 122 8.13 2.80 -20.75
CA ASP A 122 9.15 2.12 -21.57
C ASP A 122 8.78 0.66 -21.89
N GLU A 123 7.81 0.08 -21.19
CA GLU A 123 7.33 -1.30 -21.37
C GLU A 123 5.93 -1.39 -22.00
N THR A 124 5.18 -0.28 -22.04
CA THR A 124 3.78 -0.23 -22.51
C THR A 124 3.55 0.87 -23.52
N GLY A 125 2.59 0.68 -24.42
CA GLY A 125 2.19 1.67 -25.42
C GLY A 125 1.03 2.56 -25.00
N LEU A 126 0.74 3.57 -25.84
CA LEU A 126 -0.41 4.46 -25.68
C LEU A 126 -1.75 3.70 -25.67
N SER A 127 -1.85 2.61 -26.43
CA SER A 127 -3.06 1.79 -26.52
C SER A 127 -3.36 1.09 -25.19
N GLU A 128 -2.33 0.53 -24.56
CA GLU A 128 -2.39 -0.10 -23.24
C GLU A 128 -2.77 0.91 -22.16
N PHE A 129 -2.15 2.10 -22.17
CA PHE A 129 -2.50 3.18 -21.25
C PHE A 129 -3.96 3.62 -21.41
N ARG A 130 -4.42 3.78 -22.65
CA ARG A 130 -5.81 4.11 -22.95
C ARG A 130 -6.79 3.05 -22.44
N ASN A 131 -6.42 1.78 -22.51
CA ASN A 131 -7.23 0.70 -21.93
C ASN A 131 -7.25 0.77 -20.40
N ALA A 132 -6.13 1.12 -19.74
CA ALA A 132 -6.11 1.35 -18.30
C ALA A 132 -7.02 2.53 -17.88
N VAL A 133 -6.99 3.64 -18.64
CA VAL A 133 -7.91 4.79 -18.44
C VAL A 133 -9.36 4.35 -18.59
N ARG A 134 -9.70 3.54 -19.60
CA ARG A 134 -11.07 3.02 -19.75
C ARG A 134 -11.49 2.14 -18.57
N ARG A 135 -10.64 1.22 -18.14
CA ARG A 135 -10.90 0.33 -16.99
C ARG A 135 -11.21 1.12 -15.71
N ALA A 136 -10.51 2.23 -15.49
CA ALA A 136 -10.74 3.08 -14.34
C ALA A 136 -11.99 3.96 -14.52
N CYS A 137 -12.08 4.69 -15.63
CA CYS A 137 -13.00 5.83 -15.75
C CYS A 137 -14.30 5.56 -16.52
N VAL A 138 -14.42 4.46 -17.27
CA VAL A 138 -15.58 4.19 -18.12
C VAL A 138 -16.42 3.07 -17.54
N GLU A 139 -17.72 3.31 -17.33
CA GLU A 139 -18.68 2.29 -16.90
C GLU A 139 -18.95 1.28 -18.04
N ASP A 140 -18.83 -0.01 -17.74
CA ASP A 140 -19.22 -1.13 -18.60
C ASP A 140 -20.50 -1.78 -18.02
N HIS A 141 -21.44 -2.16 -18.88
CA HIS A 141 -22.68 -2.84 -18.46
C HIS A 141 -22.46 -4.17 -17.73
N ARG A 142 -21.25 -4.73 -17.81
CA ARG A 142 -20.83 -5.94 -17.08
C ARG A 142 -20.20 -5.64 -15.73
N ASP A 143 -19.99 -4.38 -15.38
CA ASP A 143 -19.47 -4.02 -14.06
C ASP A 143 -20.44 -4.51 -12.99
N ASP A 144 -19.89 -5.23 -12.01
CA ASP A 144 -20.63 -5.57 -10.80
C ASP A 144 -20.88 -4.28 -10.01
N PRO A 145 -22.16 -3.91 -9.74
CA PRO A 145 -22.49 -2.73 -8.93
C PRO A 145 -21.88 -2.78 -7.52
N HIS A 146 -21.47 -3.95 -7.06
CA HIS A 146 -20.85 -4.17 -5.76
C HIS A 146 -19.31 -4.22 -5.80
N SER A 147 -18.69 -4.19 -6.99
CA SER A 147 -17.24 -4.13 -7.13
C SER A 147 -16.77 -2.68 -7.20
N SER A 148 -15.81 -2.32 -6.35
CA SER A 148 -15.09 -1.05 -6.53
C SER A 148 -14.29 -1.09 -7.83
N SER A 149 -14.32 0.02 -8.56
CA SER A 149 -13.53 0.17 -9.78
C SER A 149 -12.09 0.50 -9.43
N PRO A 150 -11.12 0.07 -10.24
CA PRO A 150 -9.74 0.45 -10.00
C PRO A 150 -9.60 1.97 -10.13
N ILE A 151 -8.78 2.56 -9.28
CA ILE A 151 -8.36 3.96 -9.37
C ILE A 151 -7.05 4.02 -10.14
N LEU A 152 -6.98 4.87 -11.17
CA LEU A 152 -5.77 5.09 -11.93
C LEU A 152 -4.95 6.24 -11.31
N ALA A 153 -3.78 5.91 -10.77
CA ALA A 153 -2.77 6.88 -10.35
C ALA A 153 -1.69 7.00 -11.43
N VAL A 154 -1.29 8.23 -11.77
CA VAL A 154 -0.24 8.50 -12.77
C VAL A 154 0.93 9.24 -12.15
N SER A 155 2.16 8.87 -12.54
CA SER A 155 3.38 9.63 -12.29
C SER A 155 3.88 10.22 -13.60
N TYR A 156 3.95 11.55 -13.69
CA TYR A 156 4.26 12.23 -14.95
C TYR A 156 5.16 13.45 -14.74
N SER A 157 5.82 13.86 -15.82
CA SER A 157 6.64 15.07 -15.88
C SER A 157 5.77 16.29 -16.20
N ARG A 158 5.66 17.21 -15.24
CA ARG A 158 4.98 18.50 -15.45
C ARG A 158 5.56 19.30 -16.61
N ARG A 159 6.86 19.12 -16.92
CA ARG A 159 7.53 19.85 -18.01
C ARG A 159 6.94 19.54 -19.37
N VAL A 160 6.57 18.29 -19.63
CA VAL A 160 5.94 17.87 -20.90
C VAL A 160 4.57 18.51 -21.06
N LEU A 161 3.84 18.65 -19.95
CA LEU A 161 2.57 19.39 -19.93
C LEU A 161 2.75 20.91 -19.98
N GLY A 162 3.97 21.45 -20.01
CA GLY A 162 4.22 22.90 -19.93
C GLY A 162 3.98 23.52 -18.54
N GLN A 163 3.82 22.69 -17.51
CA GLN A 163 3.58 23.11 -16.13
C GLN A 163 4.90 23.35 -15.37
N THR A 164 4.80 24.07 -14.26
CA THR A 164 5.96 24.35 -13.39
C THR A 164 6.24 23.22 -12.41
N GLY A 165 7.42 22.60 -12.52
CA GLY A 165 7.87 21.51 -11.67
C GLY A 165 8.60 20.43 -12.46
N SER A 166 8.89 19.30 -11.81
CA SER A 166 9.46 18.09 -12.41
C SER A 166 8.43 16.96 -12.37
N GLY A 167 8.70 15.85 -11.68
CA GLY A 167 7.78 14.74 -11.49
C GLY A 167 6.58 15.11 -10.62
N HIS A 168 5.44 14.45 -10.84
CA HIS A 168 4.24 14.65 -10.05
C HIS A 168 3.33 13.41 -10.11
N PHE A 169 2.61 13.17 -9.00
CA PHE A 169 1.57 12.15 -8.91
C PHE A 169 0.20 12.78 -8.77
N SER A 170 -0.81 12.20 -9.42
CA SER A 170 -2.23 12.52 -9.21
C SER A 170 -3.12 11.40 -9.74
N PRO A 171 -4.36 11.24 -9.23
CA PRO A 171 -5.32 10.33 -9.83
C PRO A 171 -5.95 10.91 -11.10
N VAL A 172 -6.27 10.03 -12.04
CA VAL A 172 -7.11 10.32 -13.21
C VAL A 172 -8.55 9.98 -12.84
N ALA A 173 -9.44 10.97 -12.93
CA ALA A 173 -10.80 10.86 -12.42
C ALA A 173 -11.87 10.64 -13.49
N ALA A 174 -11.64 11.13 -14.71
CA ALA A 174 -12.62 11.02 -15.79
C ALA A 174 -11.94 10.89 -17.15
N TYR A 175 -12.69 10.37 -18.11
CA TYR A 175 -12.27 10.23 -19.49
C TYR A 175 -13.38 10.66 -20.45
N ASP A 176 -13.15 11.72 -21.21
CA ASP A 176 -13.98 12.08 -22.36
C ASP A 176 -13.46 11.35 -23.60
N GLN A 177 -14.14 10.28 -23.97
CA GLN A 177 -13.80 9.44 -25.12
C GLN A 177 -13.97 10.17 -26.46
N VAL A 178 -14.83 11.19 -26.51
CA VAL A 178 -15.15 11.91 -27.76
C VAL A 178 -14.02 12.85 -28.15
N SER A 179 -13.49 13.61 -27.19
CA SER A 179 -12.41 14.57 -27.41
C SER A 179 -11.01 14.04 -27.03
N ASP A 180 -10.97 12.80 -26.57
CA ASP A 180 -9.79 12.11 -26.07
C ASP A 180 -9.04 12.84 -24.95
N GLN A 181 -9.80 13.29 -23.94
CA GLN A 181 -9.30 14.08 -22.81
C GLN A 181 -9.46 13.33 -21.50
N VAL A 182 -8.46 13.42 -20.63
CA VAL A 182 -8.52 12.86 -19.27
C VAL A 182 -8.50 13.97 -18.22
N LEU A 183 -9.29 13.81 -17.16
CA LEU A 183 -9.34 14.76 -16.05
C LEU A 183 -8.36 14.34 -14.96
N ILE A 184 -7.37 15.19 -14.68
CA ILE A 184 -6.43 15.02 -13.58
C ILE A 184 -6.95 15.80 -12.36
N LEU A 185 -7.08 15.12 -11.22
CA LEU A 185 -7.33 15.77 -9.94
C LEU A 185 -5.98 16.10 -9.26
N ASP A 186 -5.37 17.21 -9.71
CA ASP A 186 -4.06 17.67 -9.23
C ASP A 186 -4.03 17.92 -7.71
N VAL A 187 -3.38 17.04 -6.96
CA VAL A 187 -3.28 17.13 -5.50
C VAL A 187 -2.47 18.35 -5.03
N ALA A 188 -1.67 18.97 -5.90
CA ALA A 188 -1.02 20.26 -5.66
C ALA A 188 -1.99 21.43 -5.88
N ARG A 189 -3.14 21.40 -5.20
CA ARG A 189 -4.26 22.35 -5.39
C ARG A 189 -3.90 23.82 -5.14
N PHE A 190 -2.86 24.07 -4.35
CA PHE A 190 -2.30 25.40 -4.13
C PHE A 190 -1.54 25.96 -5.37
N LYS A 191 -1.19 25.09 -6.33
CA LYS A 191 -0.47 25.42 -7.56
C LYS A 191 -1.40 25.40 -8.76
N TYR A 192 -2.12 24.29 -8.98
CA TYR A 192 -3.03 24.10 -10.10
C TYR A 192 -4.34 23.44 -9.63
N GLY A 193 -5.47 23.83 -10.23
CA GLY A 193 -6.73 23.13 -10.02
C GLY A 193 -6.84 21.84 -10.84
N ALA A 194 -7.97 21.13 -10.70
CA ALA A 194 -8.30 20.03 -11.59
C ALA A 194 -8.33 20.52 -13.05
N HIS A 195 -7.81 19.71 -13.96
CA HIS A 195 -7.64 20.11 -15.36
C HIS A 195 -7.67 18.90 -16.30
N TRP A 196 -8.16 19.16 -17.51
CA TRP A 196 -8.18 18.22 -18.61
C TRP A 196 -6.87 18.29 -19.41
N VAL A 197 -6.41 17.13 -19.86
CA VAL A 197 -5.21 16.96 -20.70
C VAL A 197 -5.53 15.96 -21.81
N PRO A 198 -5.04 16.17 -23.05
CA PRO A 198 -5.13 15.15 -24.09
C PRO A 198 -4.48 13.85 -23.62
N LEU A 199 -5.17 12.71 -23.77
CA LEU A 199 -4.65 11.42 -23.30
C LEU A 199 -3.26 11.08 -23.89
N PRO A 200 -2.98 11.30 -25.20
CA PRO A 200 -1.64 11.08 -25.75
C PRO A 200 -0.56 11.95 -25.11
N LEU A 201 -0.89 13.20 -24.78
CA LEU A 201 0.04 14.12 -24.13
C LEU A 201 0.34 13.70 -22.68
N LEU A 202 -0.66 13.18 -21.95
CA LEU A 202 -0.40 12.62 -20.63
C LEU A 202 0.50 11.38 -20.71
N TYR A 203 0.30 10.51 -21.70
CA TYR A 203 1.19 9.37 -21.94
C TYR A 203 2.62 9.81 -22.25
N GLU A 204 2.81 10.77 -23.16
CA GLU A 204 4.12 11.38 -23.43
C GLU A 204 4.73 11.99 -22.17
N ALA A 205 3.92 12.57 -21.27
CA ALA A 205 4.42 13.13 -20.01
C ALA A 205 4.97 12.07 -19.04
N MET A 206 4.62 10.80 -19.20
CA MET A 206 5.15 9.70 -18.39
C MET A 206 6.45 9.10 -18.96
N GLN A 207 6.76 9.31 -20.24
CA GLN A 207 7.94 8.74 -20.89
C GLN A 207 9.30 9.27 -20.40
N PRO A 208 9.47 10.56 -20.03
CA PRO A 208 10.75 11.05 -19.55
C PRO A 208 11.23 10.25 -18.33
N LEU A 209 12.53 9.96 -18.31
CA LEU A 209 13.13 9.20 -17.22
C LEU A 209 12.99 9.96 -15.88
N ASP A 210 12.77 9.19 -14.83
CA ASP A 210 12.92 9.64 -13.46
C ASP A 210 14.43 9.67 -13.12
N PRO A 211 15.01 10.82 -12.75
CA PRO A 211 16.44 10.91 -12.42
C PRO A 211 16.86 9.98 -11.27
N ASP A 212 15.95 9.59 -10.38
CA ASP A 212 16.28 8.79 -9.19
C ASP A 212 16.34 7.28 -9.49
N THR A 213 15.76 6.85 -10.62
CA THR A 213 15.68 5.41 -10.98
C THR A 213 16.21 5.11 -12.39
N SER A 214 16.47 6.15 -13.18
CA SER A 214 16.80 6.03 -14.62
C SER A 214 15.78 5.24 -15.44
N ARG A 215 14.57 4.99 -14.91
CA ARG A 215 13.45 4.36 -15.61
C ARG A 215 12.43 5.40 -16.07
N SER A 216 11.61 5.05 -17.04
CA SER A 216 10.45 5.89 -17.37
C SER A 216 9.53 6.05 -16.15
N ARG A 217 8.66 7.06 -16.17
CA ARG A 217 7.53 7.10 -15.25
C ARG A 217 6.40 6.22 -15.81
N GLY A 218 5.23 6.29 -15.21
CA GLY A 218 4.16 5.37 -15.54
C GLY A 218 2.93 5.55 -14.69
N TYR A 219 2.15 4.48 -14.59
CA TYR A 219 0.84 4.50 -13.96
C TYR A 219 0.57 3.21 -13.20
N LEU A 220 -0.35 3.29 -12.24
CA LEU A 220 -0.84 2.16 -11.46
C LEU A 220 -2.36 2.12 -11.48
N LEU A 221 -2.91 0.93 -11.68
CA LEU A 221 -4.30 0.65 -11.31
C LEU A 221 -4.32 0.14 -9.86
N LEU A 222 -5.08 0.81 -9.02
CA LEU A 222 -5.23 0.53 -7.60
C LEU A 222 -6.62 -0.04 -7.34
N SER A 223 -6.69 -1.25 -6.80
CA SER A 223 -7.95 -1.91 -6.45
C SER A 223 -7.98 -2.21 -4.95
N GLY A 224 -9.19 -2.33 -4.41
CA GLY A 224 -9.37 -2.81 -3.05
C GLY A 224 -8.71 -4.18 -2.84
N PRO A 225 -8.55 -4.61 -1.57
CA PRO A 225 -7.85 -5.85 -1.26
C PRO A 225 -8.45 -7.04 -2.01
N PRO A 226 -7.61 -7.97 -2.52
CA PRO A 226 -8.07 -9.07 -3.35
C PRO A 226 -9.08 -9.91 -2.57
N GLN A 227 -10.30 -10.02 -3.10
CA GLN A 227 -11.31 -10.91 -2.54
C GLN A 227 -10.91 -12.35 -2.88
N HIS A 228 -10.49 -13.15 -1.89
CA HIS A 228 -10.23 -14.57 -2.13
C HIS A 228 -11.48 -15.25 -2.71
N ALA A 229 -11.33 -15.85 -3.90
CA ALA A 229 -12.40 -16.50 -4.64
C ALA A 229 -13.16 -17.52 -3.79
N LYS A 230 -14.49 -17.50 -3.93
CA LYS A 230 -15.42 -18.41 -3.26
C LYS A 230 -15.21 -19.84 -3.76
N ASN A 231 -14.79 -20.75 -2.88
CA ASN A 231 -15.18 -22.15 -3.00
C ASN A 231 -16.45 -22.34 -2.15
N GLY A 232 -17.61 -22.39 -2.81
CA GLY A 232 -18.88 -22.86 -2.20
C GLY A 232 -19.85 -21.79 -1.71
N ASP A 233 -20.94 -21.62 -2.47
CA ASP A 233 -22.35 -21.38 -2.11
C ASP A 233 -22.84 -20.50 -0.95
N ASP A 234 -22.01 -19.72 -0.23
CA ASP A 234 -22.56 -18.75 0.72
C ASP A 234 -22.63 -17.32 0.16
N LYS A 235 -23.87 -16.82 0.04
CA LYS A 235 -24.21 -15.55 -0.64
C LYS A 235 -24.15 -14.34 0.28
N ASN A 236 -23.71 -14.46 1.54
CA ASN A 236 -23.91 -13.36 2.49
C ASN A 236 -22.74 -12.96 3.40
N GLU A 237 -21.54 -13.51 3.24
CA GLU A 237 -20.39 -13.04 4.02
C GLU A 237 -19.47 -12.20 3.15
N ARG A 238 -19.42 -10.89 3.43
CA ARG A 238 -18.30 -10.05 3.00
C ARG A 238 -17.06 -10.65 3.68
N LYS A 239 -16.18 -11.32 2.93
CA LYS A 239 -14.83 -11.61 3.45
C LYS A 239 -14.23 -10.27 3.84
N GLU A 240 -14.07 -10.06 5.15
CA GLU A 240 -13.42 -8.87 5.69
C GLU A 240 -12.09 -8.71 4.95
N THR A 241 -11.94 -7.59 4.25
CA THR A 241 -10.70 -7.28 3.55
C THR A 241 -9.55 -7.31 4.55
N LEU A 242 -8.46 -8.00 4.19
CA LEU A 242 -7.27 -8.13 5.03
C LEU A 242 -6.80 -6.76 5.49
N GLN A 243 -6.52 -6.64 6.79
CA GLN A 243 -6.12 -5.38 7.38
C GLN A 243 -4.66 -5.10 7.01
N PRO A 244 -4.23 -3.82 6.93
CA PRO A 244 -2.81 -3.45 6.83
C PRO A 244 -1.99 -4.12 7.94
N ALA A 245 -0.66 -4.20 7.77
CA ALA A 245 0.25 -4.88 8.69
C ALA A 245 -0.11 -4.73 10.19
N LEU A 246 -0.59 -5.82 10.79
CA LEU A 246 -1.07 -5.92 12.17
C LEU A 246 0.00 -6.42 13.15
N LEU A 247 0.93 -7.25 12.67
CA LEU A 247 1.95 -7.83 13.53
C LEU A 247 3.27 -7.08 13.37
N LEU A 248 3.76 -6.98 12.15
CA LEU A 248 5.11 -6.53 11.84
C LEU A 248 5.14 -5.63 10.62
N PHE A 249 6.05 -4.66 10.64
CA PHE A 249 6.46 -3.92 9.45
C PHE A 249 7.98 -3.95 9.33
N SER A 250 8.48 -3.63 8.13
CA SER A 250 9.92 -3.48 7.90
C SER A 250 10.24 -2.00 7.65
N PRO A 251 10.87 -1.30 8.60
CA PRO A 251 11.19 0.13 8.46
C PRO A 251 12.27 0.36 7.39
N MET A 252 12.30 1.56 6.80
CA MET A 252 13.34 1.92 5.82
C MET A 252 14.61 2.47 6.46
N GLU A 253 14.57 2.90 7.71
CA GLU A 253 15.78 3.29 8.46
C GLU A 253 16.86 2.18 8.45
N GLN A 254 16.47 0.91 8.31
CA GLN A 254 17.34 -0.27 8.35
C GLN A 254 17.72 -0.79 6.95
N ARG A 255 18.09 0.13 6.05
CA ARG A 255 18.39 -0.15 4.64
C ARG A 255 19.41 -1.25 4.40
N ASP A 256 20.55 -1.17 5.07
CA ASP A 256 21.68 -2.07 4.81
C ASP A 256 21.32 -3.50 5.20
N ALA A 257 20.57 -3.67 6.30
CA ALA A 257 20.06 -4.96 6.74
C ALA A 257 19.08 -5.56 5.71
N ARG A 258 18.12 -4.76 5.22
CA ARG A 258 17.16 -5.17 4.18
C ARG A 258 17.87 -5.60 2.90
N GLN A 259 18.84 -4.81 2.42
CA GLN A 259 19.60 -5.11 1.22
C GLN A 259 20.41 -6.40 1.37
N ALA A 260 21.10 -6.57 2.51
CA ALA A 260 21.86 -7.77 2.79
C ALA A 260 20.95 -9.01 2.82
N PHE A 261 19.75 -8.89 3.41
CA PHE A 261 18.77 -9.96 3.42
C PHE A 261 18.23 -10.28 2.02
N LYS A 262 17.83 -9.27 1.23
CA LYS A 262 17.37 -9.43 -0.16
C LYS A 262 18.41 -10.18 -0.99
N ASN A 263 19.65 -9.70 -0.98
CA ASN A 263 20.76 -10.30 -1.73
C ASN A 263 21.02 -11.75 -1.35
N ARG A 264 20.73 -12.11 -0.09
CA ARG A 264 20.95 -13.45 0.42
C ARG A 264 19.81 -14.41 0.12
N PHE A 265 18.56 -13.96 0.24
CA PHE A 265 17.40 -14.86 0.27
C PHE A 265 16.30 -14.59 -0.77
N LEU A 266 16.26 -13.41 -1.38
CA LEU A 266 15.18 -13.04 -2.30
C LEU A 266 15.63 -12.96 -3.76
N VAL A 267 16.93 -12.78 -4.04
CA VAL A 267 17.45 -12.63 -5.41
C VAL A 267 17.37 -13.92 -6.23
N ASP A 268 17.71 -15.07 -5.65
CA ASP A 268 17.57 -16.37 -6.33
C ASP A 268 16.28 -17.05 -5.88
N GLN A 269 15.24 -16.98 -6.71
CA GLN A 269 13.94 -17.60 -6.43
C GLN A 269 14.00 -19.13 -6.31
N ARG A 270 15.11 -19.77 -6.71
CA ARG A 270 15.33 -21.21 -6.52
C ARG A 270 15.91 -21.54 -5.16
N LEU A 271 16.36 -20.54 -4.40
CA LEU A 271 16.83 -20.75 -3.05
C LEU A 271 15.63 -21.04 -2.16
N GLU A 272 15.67 -22.20 -1.51
CA GLU A 272 14.64 -22.61 -0.55
C GLU A 272 15.29 -22.67 0.83
N PRO A 273 15.46 -21.52 1.51
CA PRO A 273 16.08 -21.51 2.82
C PRO A 273 15.21 -22.27 3.81
N THR A 274 15.81 -23.03 4.73
CA THR A 274 15.07 -23.62 5.84
C THR A 274 14.78 -22.57 6.92
N PHE A 275 13.80 -22.83 7.79
CA PHE A 275 13.56 -21.98 8.95
C PHE A 275 14.84 -21.80 9.79
N GLY A 276 15.61 -22.87 9.99
CA GLY A 276 16.89 -22.82 10.70
C GLY A 276 17.93 -21.89 10.05
N GLN A 277 17.99 -21.81 8.71
CA GLN A 277 18.89 -20.90 8.00
C GLN A 277 18.48 -19.43 8.15
N ILE A 278 17.18 -19.14 8.11
CA ILE A 278 16.66 -17.79 8.35
C ILE A 278 16.91 -17.39 9.81
N LEU A 279 16.63 -18.29 10.75
CA LEU A 279 16.86 -18.04 12.17
C LEU A 279 18.35 -17.80 12.46
N ASP A 280 19.25 -18.62 11.92
CA ASP A 280 20.70 -18.45 12.06
C ASP A 280 21.17 -17.10 11.50
N TYR A 281 20.66 -16.69 10.33
CA TYR A 281 20.97 -15.38 9.76
C TYR A 281 20.49 -14.23 10.64
N CYS A 282 19.22 -14.25 11.06
CA CYS A 282 18.59 -13.19 11.84
C CYS A 282 19.13 -13.10 13.28
N THR A 283 19.83 -14.13 13.75
CA THR A 283 20.35 -14.20 15.12
C THR A 283 21.87 -14.33 15.20
N SER A 284 22.57 -14.34 14.06
CA SER A 284 24.00 -14.68 13.98
C SER A 284 24.35 -15.99 14.71
N GLY A 285 23.54 -17.04 14.49
CA GLY A 285 23.64 -18.32 15.20
C GLY A 285 23.34 -18.22 16.69
N GLY A 286 22.30 -17.46 17.04
CA GLY A 286 21.84 -17.24 18.41
C GLY A 286 22.68 -16.26 19.24
N LYS A 287 23.69 -15.62 18.64
CA LYS A 287 24.62 -14.71 19.33
C LYS A 287 24.13 -13.27 19.40
N ASP A 288 23.32 -12.86 18.43
CA ASP A 288 22.85 -11.49 18.29
C ASP A 288 21.44 -11.44 17.69
N TRP A 289 20.44 -11.34 18.57
CA TRP A 289 19.04 -11.20 18.20
C TRP A 289 18.67 -9.80 17.71
N GLY A 290 19.58 -8.82 17.81
CA GLY A 290 19.36 -7.45 17.34
C GLY A 290 19.09 -7.38 15.83
N ARG A 291 19.75 -8.23 15.06
CA ARG A 291 19.63 -8.29 13.58
C ARG A 291 18.22 -8.63 13.10
N LEU A 292 17.46 -9.40 13.86
CA LEU A 292 16.04 -9.65 13.55
C LEU A 292 15.23 -8.35 13.57
N TRP A 293 15.55 -7.47 14.52
CA TRP A 293 14.87 -6.19 14.72
C TRP A 293 15.37 -5.09 13.81
N GLU A 294 16.51 -5.29 13.15
CA GLU A 294 16.91 -4.47 12.00
C GLU A 294 15.99 -4.77 10.80
N LEU A 295 15.53 -6.00 10.62
CA LEU A 295 14.67 -6.36 9.47
C LEU A 295 13.20 -6.02 9.70
N THR A 296 12.74 -6.08 10.95
CA THR A 296 11.33 -5.96 11.29
C THR A 296 11.13 -5.19 12.59
N GLN A 297 10.03 -4.48 12.69
CA GLN A 297 9.56 -3.85 13.91
C GLN A 297 8.13 -4.28 14.19
N VAL A 298 7.78 -4.34 15.48
CA VAL A 298 6.44 -4.72 15.91
C VAL A 298 5.49 -3.54 15.73
N GLN A 299 4.42 -3.74 14.97
CA GLN A 299 3.36 -2.74 14.73
C GLN A 299 2.04 -3.26 15.29
N LEU A 300 1.98 -3.42 16.61
CA LEU A 300 0.71 -3.74 17.27
C LEU A 300 -0.04 -2.45 17.54
N ARG A 301 -0.97 -2.11 16.65
CA ARG A 301 -1.95 -1.03 16.86
C ARG A 301 -3.37 -1.61 16.90
N PRO A 302 -3.75 -2.43 17.90
CA PRO A 302 -5.15 -2.76 18.06
C PRO A 302 -5.95 -1.46 18.25
N CYS A 303 -7.02 -1.26 17.47
CA CYS A 303 -7.99 -0.23 17.81
C CYS A 303 -8.48 -0.46 19.25
N VAL A 304 -8.54 0.62 20.02
CA VAL A 304 -9.08 0.60 21.38
C VAL A 304 -10.57 0.24 21.31
N GLU A 305 -10.93 -0.81 22.05
CA GLU A 305 -12.30 -1.23 22.39
C GLU A 305 -13.23 -1.38 21.19
N ASP A 306 -13.15 -2.54 20.51
CA ASP A 306 -14.24 -3.02 19.69
C ASP A 306 -15.52 -3.03 20.55
N ASN A 307 -16.48 -2.16 20.23
CA ASN A 307 -17.79 -2.23 20.86
C ASN A 307 -18.38 -3.60 20.52
N ALA A 308 -18.76 -4.37 21.54
CA ALA A 308 -19.29 -5.73 21.48
C ALA A 308 -20.56 -5.94 20.63
N ASN A 309 -20.98 -4.94 19.86
CA ASN A 309 -22.16 -4.93 18.99
C ASN A 309 -21.81 -4.98 17.49
N ASP A 310 -20.54 -4.88 17.09
CA ASP A 310 -20.16 -5.08 15.69
C ASP A 310 -19.89 -6.57 15.45
N GLN A 311 -20.48 -7.15 14.39
CA GLN A 311 -20.34 -8.58 14.05
C GLN A 311 -18.94 -8.92 13.49
N THR A 312 -18.00 -7.98 13.57
CA THR A 312 -16.62 -8.12 13.10
C THR A 312 -15.77 -8.84 14.13
N ILE A 313 -14.90 -9.74 13.68
CA ILE A 313 -13.92 -10.41 14.55
C ILE A 313 -13.07 -9.34 15.25
N SER A 314 -12.93 -9.44 16.58
CA SER A 314 -12.10 -8.47 17.30
C SER A 314 -10.66 -8.54 16.81
N ILE A 315 -10.01 -7.39 16.64
CA ILE A 315 -8.59 -7.35 16.26
C ILE A 315 -7.74 -8.11 17.28
N GLN A 316 -8.14 -8.07 18.56
CA GLN A 316 -7.44 -8.80 19.61
C GLN A 316 -7.57 -10.32 19.43
N ASP A 317 -8.78 -10.83 19.18
CA ASP A 317 -9.01 -12.26 18.94
C ASP A 317 -8.29 -12.75 17.68
N LEU A 318 -8.26 -11.92 16.64
CA LEU A 318 -7.52 -12.18 15.41
C LEU A 318 -6.01 -12.31 15.69
N VAL A 319 -5.43 -11.33 16.40
CA VAL A 319 -4.01 -11.32 16.76
C VAL A 319 -3.67 -12.52 17.65
N ASP A 320 -4.48 -12.81 18.67
CA ASP A 320 -4.25 -13.94 19.56
C ASP A 320 -4.27 -15.27 18.80
N LYS A 321 -5.19 -15.43 17.84
CA LYS A 321 -5.25 -16.62 17.00
C LYS A 321 -4.06 -16.72 16.03
N MET A 322 -3.60 -15.61 15.47
CA MET A 322 -2.38 -15.59 14.64
C MET A 322 -1.15 -16.02 15.44
N VAL A 323 -1.01 -15.55 16.68
CA VAL A 323 0.07 -15.95 17.59
C VAL A 323 0.01 -17.44 17.92
N GLU A 324 -1.17 -17.97 18.20
CA GLU A 324 -1.36 -19.41 18.45
C GLU A 324 -0.91 -20.26 17.26
N ILE A 325 -1.33 -19.88 16.04
CA ILE A 325 -0.93 -20.56 14.80
C ILE A 325 0.59 -20.51 14.60
N LEU A 326 1.21 -19.34 14.80
CA LEU A 326 2.66 -19.20 14.70
C LEU A 326 3.39 -20.06 15.75
N GLU A 327 2.87 -20.14 16.98
CA GLU A 327 3.43 -21.00 18.02
C GLU A 327 3.36 -22.48 17.64
N ASP A 328 2.24 -22.94 17.08
CA ASP A 328 2.07 -24.31 16.60
C ASP A 328 3.06 -24.67 15.48
N LEU A 329 3.23 -23.76 14.51
CA LEU A 329 4.19 -23.92 13.42
C LEU A 329 5.64 -23.92 13.91
N VAL A 330 5.96 -23.02 14.83
CA VAL A 330 7.29 -22.99 15.47
C VAL A 330 7.54 -24.28 16.25
N ARG A 331 6.55 -24.81 16.98
CA ARG A 331 6.68 -26.06 17.75
C ARG A 331 6.88 -27.28 16.84
N SER A 332 6.18 -27.34 15.70
CA SER A 332 6.34 -28.44 14.75
C SER A 332 7.72 -28.45 14.08
N GLU A 333 8.29 -27.29 13.77
CA GLU A 333 9.69 -27.16 13.31
C GLU A 333 10.70 -27.39 14.45
N LYS A 334 10.42 -26.89 15.66
CA LYS A 334 11.25 -27.09 16.88
C LYS A 334 11.33 -28.54 17.35
N GLY A 335 10.49 -29.43 16.82
CA GLY A 335 10.68 -30.88 16.92
C GLY A 335 12.05 -31.35 16.42
N GLN A 336 12.82 -30.51 15.70
CA GLN A 336 14.20 -30.79 15.29
C GLN A 336 15.28 -29.75 15.65
N ALA A 337 14.98 -28.56 16.21
CA ALA A 337 16.06 -27.65 16.67
C ALA A 337 15.63 -26.54 17.65
N PHE A 338 16.25 -26.58 18.84
CA PHE A 338 16.48 -25.54 19.86
C PHE A 338 15.30 -24.75 20.48
N GLU A 339 15.20 -24.88 21.80
CA GLU A 339 14.44 -24.01 22.71
C GLU A 339 15.28 -22.83 23.21
N THR A 340 14.56 -21.77 23.62
CA THR A 340 14.98 -20.57 24.37
C THR A 340 15.50 -19.38 23.54
N ALA A 341 14.58 -18.49 23.16
CA ALA A 341 14.86 -17.06 23.00
C ALA A 341 14.27 -16.34 24.22
N GLN A 342 15.08 -15.60 24.98
CA GLN A 342 14.59 -14.80 26.10
C GLN A 342 13.73 -13.64 25.58
N PRO A 343 12.65 -13.25 26.29
CA PRO A 343 11.95 -12.00 26.00
C PRO A 343 12.90 -10.83 26.32
N VAL A 344 13.30 -10.08 25.29
CA VAL A 344 14.08 -8.84 25.46
C VAL A 344 13.09 -7.70 25.70
N GLU A 345 13.26 -6.96 26.78
CA GLU A 345 12.49 -5.74 27.07
C GLU A 345 12.84 -4.66 26.02
N MET A 346 11.86 -4.26 25.21
CA MET A 346 12.01 -3.10 24.32
C MET A 346 11.78 -1.80 25.09
N GLU A 347 12.64 -0.81 24.87
CA GLU A 347 12.50 0.54 25.42
C GLU A 347 11.17 1.18 24.98
N LYS A 348 10.49 1.78 25.97
CA LYS A 348 9.20 2.45 25.82
C LYS A 348 9.37 3.82 25.17
N ASP A 349 9.68 3.87 23.88
CA ASP A 349 9.66 5.14 23.16
C ASP A 349 8.47 5.24 22.21
N GLY A 350 7.63 6.26 22.47
CA GLY A 350 6.88 6.91 21.39
C GLY A 350 5.37 6.72 21.32
N CYS A 351 4.65 6.32 22.37
CA CYS A 351 3.18 6.46 22.35
C CYS A 351 2.76 7.86 22.83
N CYS A 352 2.08 8.59 21.94
CA CYS A 352 1.68 9.98 22.06
C CYS A 352 0.98 10.36 23.38
N ARG A 353 1.25 11.60 23.77
CA ARG A 353 0.90 12.31 25.01
C ARG A 353 -0.55 12.11 25.51
N SER A 354 -0.62 11.62 26.75
CA SER A 354 -1.47 12.09 27.85
C SER A 354 -3.00 11.92 27.82
N LYS A 355 -3.57 10.94 27.11
CA LYS A 355 -4.91 10.37 27.43
C LYS A 355 -5.09 8.88 27.13
N CYS A 356 -4.04 8.13 26.77
CA CYS A 356 -4.10 6.67 26.78
C CYS A 356 -4.01 6.18 28.22
N ARG A 357 -5.12 5.71 28.80
CA ARG A 357 -5.07 5.02 30.09
C ARG A 357 -4.22 3.75 29.93
N PRO A 358 -3.24 3.51 30.81
CA PRO A 358 -2.40 2.33 30.75
C PRO A 358 -3.15 1.17 31.39
N ASN A 359 -3.48 0.13 30.61
CA ASN A 359 -3.74 -1.21 31.12
C ASN A 359 -3.82 -2.22 29.97
N PHE A 360 -2.67 -2.51 29.36
CA PHE A 360 -2.40 -3.86 28.86
C PHE A 360 -1.02 -4.26 29.39
N GLY A 361 -0.96 -4.53 30.68
CA GLY A 361 0.21 -5.20 31.24
C GLY A 361 0.30 -6.60 30.65
N ARG A 362 1.20 -6.81 29.68
CA ARG A 362 2.00 -8.03 29.41
C ARG A 362 2.79 -7.84 28.11
N THR A 363 4.02 -8.36 28.12
CA THR A 363 4.84 -8.89 27.01
C THR A 363 4.33 -8.70 25.58
N HIS A 364 5.24 -8.36 24.64
CA HIS A 364 5.00 -8.52 23.21
C HIS A 364 4.27 -9.87 22.95
N PRO A 365 3.07 -9.87 22.33
CA PRO A 365 2.31 -11.10 22.08
C PRO A 365 3.02 -12.02 21.10
N VAL A 366 3.91 -11.47 20.26
CA VAL A 366 4.79 -12.23 19.39
C VAL A 366 6.19 -12.38 20.00
N THR A 367 6.73 -13.59 19.99
CA THR A 367 8.12 -13.91 20.41
C THR A 367 9.10 -13.70 19.26
N ALA A 368 10.39 -13.50 19.55
CA ALA A 368 11.42 -13.37 18.52
C ALA A 368 11.47 -14.60 17.58
N THR A 369 11.16 -15.80 18.08
CA THR A 369 11.09 -16.99 17.23
C THR A 369 9.89 -16.95 16.29
N GLN A 370 8.72 -16.50 16.77
CA GLN A 370 7.53 -16.35 15.92
C GLN A 370 7.74 -15.25 14.87
N VAL A 371 8.41 -14.15 15.23
CA VAL A 371 8.81 -13.10 14.29
C VAL A 371 9.76 -13.65 13.22
N ALA A 372 10.80 -14.41 13.62
CA ALA A 372 11.70 -15.07 12.69
C ALA A 372 10.96 -16.06 11.76
N TYR A 373 9.92 -16.74 12.27
CA TYR A 373 9.10 -17.63 11.46
C TYR A 373 8.26 -16.85 10.45
N LEU A 374 7.71 -15.70 10.82
CA LEU A 374 6.98 -14.84 9.89
C LEU A 374 7.91 -14.26 8.80
N VAL A 375 9.17 -13.94 9.14
CA VAL A 375 10.23 -13.63 8.16
C VAL A 375 10.54 -14.83 7.27
N TYR A 376 10.54 -16.05 7.81
CA TYR A 376 10.68 -17.26 7.01
C TYR A 376 9.51 -17.46 6.03
N LEU A 377 8.27 -17.23 6.45
CA LEU A 377 7.12 -17.28 5.56
C LEU A 377 7.21 -16.25 4.42
N SER A 378 7.86 -15.10 4.64
CA SER A 378 8.01 -14.06 3.62
C SER A 378 8.97 -14.45 2.49
N VAL A 379 9.97 -15.31 2.76
CA VAL A 379 10.92 -15.77 1.73
C VAL A 379 10.40 -16.96 0.92
N LEU A 380 9.34 -17.63 1.38
CA LEU A 380 8.74 -18.76 0.65
C LEU A 380 7.85 -18.29 -0.50
N GLU A 381 7.79 -19.13 -1.54
CA GLU A 381 6.81 -19.01 -2.62
C GLU A 381 5.38 -19.23 -2.14
N GLU A 382 4.42 -18.51 -2.73
CA GLU A 382 3.03 -18.40 -2.26
C GLU A 382 2.37 -19.75 -1.95
N ASP A 383 2.49 -20.73 -2.83
CA ASP A 383 1.87 -22.05 -2.64
C ASP A 383 2.40 -22.79 -1.40
N LYS A 384 3.70 -22.62 -1.09
CA LYS A 384 4.32 -23.30 0.06
C LYS A 384 3.90 -22.70 1.38
N ARG A 385 3.95 -21.38 1.50
CA ARG A 385 3.47 -20.65 2.68
C ARG A 385 1.97 -20.88 2.90
N ARG A 386 1.18 -20.97 1.83
CA ARG A 386 -0.23 -21.41 1.90
C ARG A 386 -0.33 -22.84 2.45
N GLY A 387 0.45 -23.77 1.93
CA GLY A 387 0.48 -25.16 2.40
C GLY A 387 0.94 -25.33 3.86
N LEU A 388 1.84 -24.48 4.36
CA LEU A 388 2.25 -24.48 5.77
C LEU A 388 1.14 -23.96 6.69
N LEU A 389 0.40 -22.93 6.27
CA LEU A 389 -0.67 -22.33 7.07
C LEU A 389 -1.98 -23.12 7.00
N TYR A 390 -2.25 -23.80 5.88
CA TYR A 390 -3.47 -24.55 5.63
C TYR A 390 -3.19 -26.05 5.52
N SER A 391 -3.45 -26.79 6.60
CA SER A 391 -3.48 -28.26 6.61
C SER A 391 -4.90 -28.80 6.35
N ALA A 392 -5.02 -30.03 5.86
CA ALA A 392 -6.31 -30.66 5.54
C ALA A 392 -7.23 -30.90 6.76
N ALA A 393 -6.74 -30.73 7.99
CA ALA A 393 -7.49 -30.99 9.22
C ALA A 393 -8.08 -29.74 9.88
N ASP A 394 -7.71 -28.54 9.44
CA ASP A 394 -7.96 -27.30 10.20
C ASP A 394 -9.01 -26.41 9.53
N ALA A 395 -10.29 -26.69 9.78
CA ALA A 395 -11.40 -25.93 9.20
C ALA A 395 -12.62 -25.79 10.13
N THR A 396 -12.45 -25.69 11.46
CA THR A 396 -13.59 -25.67 12.39
C THR A 396 -14.02 -24.28 12.88
N SER A 397 -13.19 -23.25 12.73
CA SER A 397 -13.46 -21.87 13.21
C SER A 397 -13.24 -20.85 12.10
N VAL A 398 -14.21 -19.93 11.92
CA VAL A 398 -14.13 -18.80 10.96
C VAL A 398 -12.95 -17.90 11.30
N VAL A 399 -12.73 -17.63 12.59
CA VAL A 399 -11.62 -16.80 13.09
C VAL A 399 -10.27 -17.37 12.67
N ASP A 400 -10.11 -18.70 12.71
CA ASP A 400 -8.85 -19.35 12.36
C ASP A 400 -8.56 -19.22 10.85
N GLY A 401 -9.59 -19.28 10.01
CA GLY A 401 -9.45 -19.03 8.57
C GLY A 401 -9.01 -17.60 8.28
N VAL A 402 -9.65 -16.62 8.93
CA VAL A 402 -9.28 -15.20 8.79
C VAL A 402 -7.87 -14.93 9.32
N ALA A 403 -7.48 -15.54 10.44
CA ALA A 403 -6.13 -15.44 11.00
C ALA A 403 -5.05 -15.99 10.06
N ARG A 404 -5.32 -17.12 9.39
CA ARG A 404 -4.40 -17.70 8.40
C ARG A 404 -4.29 -16.83 7.15
N ASP A 405 -5.41 -16.35 6.62
CA ASP A 405 -5.40 -15.40 5.49
C ASP A 405 -4.65 -14.10 5.87
N GLN A 406 -4.81 -13.62 7.11
CA GLN A 406 -4.04 -12.47 7.60
C GLN A 406 -2.55 -12.78 7.75
N LEU A 407 -2.14 -13.95 8.24
CA LEU A 407 -0.72 -14.34 8.28
C LEU A 407 -0.10 -14.43 6.87
N LEU A 408 -0.87 -14.91 5.88
CA LEU A 408 -0.48 -14.82 4.48
C LEU A 408 -0.36 -13.36 4.05
N HIS A 409 -1.24 -12.46 4.48
CA HIS A 409 -1.06 -11.06 4.15
C HIS A 409 0.20 -10.47 4.78
N GLU A 410 0.41 -10.63 6.08
CA GLU A 410 1.60 -10.14 6.81
C GLU A 410 2.92 -10.60 6.15
N ALA A 411 3.03 -11.89 5.82
CA ALA A 411 4.22 -12.44 5.17
C ALA A 411 4.41 -11.88 3.75
N HIS A 412 3.33 -11.49 3.04
CA HIS A 412 3.45 -10.87 1.72
C HIS A 412 3.93 -9.41 1.85
N LEU A 413 3.35 -8.66 2.79
CA LEU A 413 3.76 -7.29 3.09
C LEU A 413 5.23 -7.22 3.49
N LEU A 414 5.70 -8.13 4.34
CA LEU A 414 7.11 -8.23 4.70
C LEU A 414 7.99 -8.55 3.49
N ARG A 415 7.59 -9.50 2.62
CA ARG A 415 8.34 -9.82 1.40
C ARG A 415 8.49 -8.59 0.52
N THR A 416 7.40 -7.89 0.25
CA THR A 416 7.38 -6.68 -0.60
C THR A 416 8.26 -5.59 -0.01
N ALA A 417 8.19 -5.36 1.30
CA ALA A 417 9.06 -4.39 1.96
C ALA A 417 10.55 -4.81 1.90
N LEU A 418 10.88 -6.07 2.17
CA LEU A 418 12.27 -6.56 2.11
C LEU A 418 12.84 -6.56 0.69
N ASP A 419 12.01 -6.83 -0.32
CA ASP A 419 12.40 -6.79 -1.73
C ASP A 419 12.64 -5.36 -2.21
N VAL A 420 11.84 -4.40 -1.76
CA VAL A 420 12.08 -2.98 -2.02
C VAL A 420 13.20 -2.51 -1.10
N SER A 421 14.45 -2.64 -1.54
CA SER A 421 15.60 -1.96 -0.95
C SER A 421 16.18 -1.05 -2.02
N ASP A 422 16.62 0.14 -1.64
CA ASP A 422 17.02 1.26 -2.51
C ASP A 422 18.11 0.96 -3.59
N THR A 423 18.48 -0.29 -3.87
CA THR A 423 19.20 -0.65 -5.11
C THR A 423 18.36 -0.49 -6.38
N ASP A 424 17.05 -0.29 -6.27
CA ASP A 424 16.19 0.22 -7.37
C ASP A 424 16.18 1.78 -7.44
N VAL A 425 17.02 2.44 -6.63
CA VAL A 425 17.10 3.90 -6.41
C VAL A 425 18.53 4.43 -6.64
N LEU A 426 19.32 3.77 -7.49
CA LEU A 426 20.63 4.28 -7.95
C LEU A 426 20.73 4.32 -9.47
#